data_AF-A0A7V3H8D4-F1
#
_entry.id   AF-A0A7V3H8D4-F1
#
_cell.length_a   1.000
_cell.length_b   1.000
_cell.length_c   1.000
_cell.angle_alpha   90.00
_cell.angle_beta   90.00
_cell.angle_gamma   90.00
#
_symmetry.space_group_name_H-M   'P 1'
#
loop_
_entity.id
_entity.type
_entity.pdbx_description
1 polymer ?
#
loop_
_entity_poly.entity_id
_entity_poly.type
_entity_poly.pdbx_seq_one_letter_code
_entity_poly.pdbx_strand_id
1 'polypeptide(L)'
;MRERELLIQAICIDATGNPHPASQTFGGEDVREDYRGEIYRCMAGTRMRYIMEGRSYDCAQGEALWYEGGRVECRPQIARRPCNERSLLRRFGAGDKRVRIRDTEMREARSETTFSGAMTMDGGVGQGVY
;
A
#
# COMPACT_ATOMS: atom_id res chain seq x y z
N MET A 1 -0.91 27.22 7.32
CA MET A 1 -0.98 25.85 6.78
C MET A 1 0.37 25.19 7.06
N ARG A 2 0.41 24.03 7.72
CA ARG A 2 1.67 23.29 7.91
C ARG A 2 1.79 22.28 6.78
N GLU A 3 2.93 22.33 6.10
CA GLU A 3 3.29 21.35 5.07
C GLU A 3 4.35 20.45 5.66
N ARG A 4 4.18 19.14 5.52
CA ARG A 4 5.07 18.13 6.09
C ARG A 4 5.41 17.12 5.02
N GLU A 5 6.69 16.74 4.96
CA GLU A 5 7.13 15.65 4.11
C GLU A 5 6.99 14.33 4.86
N LEU A 6 6.21 13.43 4.28
CA LEU A 6 5.84 12.17 4.88
C LEU A 6 6.26 11.02 3.98
N LEU A 7 6.79 9.97 4.60
CA LEU A 7 7.05 8.70 3.93
C LEU A 7 5.80 7.84 4.00
N ILE A 8 5.44 7.29 2.84
CA ILE A 8 4.37 6.31 2.68
C ILE A 8 4.98 4.99 2.30
N GLN A 9 4.60 3.95 3.04
CA GLN A 9 4.90 2.56 2.69
C GLN A 9 3.57 1.85 2.42
N ALA A 10 3.49 1.04 1.36
CA ALA A 10 2.26 0.35 1.01
C ALA A 10 2.51 -1.15 0.74
N ILE A 11 1.58 -1.97 1.20
CA ILE A 11 1.52 -3.41 0.95
C ILE A 11 0.14 -3.80 0.43
N CYS A 12 0.06 -4.90 -0.29
CA CYS A 12 -1.19 -5.51 -0.74
C CYS A 12 -1.43 -6.78 0.07
N ILE A 13 -2.61 -6.92 0.63
CA ILE A 13 -3.05 -8.09 1.37
C ILE A 13 -4.01 -8.86 0.47
N ASP A 14 -3.69 -10.12 0.18
CA ASP A 14 -4.57 -10.97 -0.61
C ASP A 14 -5.77 -11.51 0.19
N ALA A 15 -6.66 -12.24 -0.48
CA ALA A 15 -7.86 -12.81 0.15
C ALA A 15 -7.54 -13.83 1.27
N THR A 16 -6.32 -14.37 1.28
CA THR A 16 -5.84 -15.30 2.32
C THR A 16 -5.15 -14.58 3.48
N GLY A 17 -4.96 -13.27 3.38
CA GLY A 17 -4.28 -12.45 4.40
C GLY A 17 -2.76 -12.35 4.21
N ASN A 18 -2.19 -12.91 3.15
CA ASN A 18 -0.75 -12.86 2.93
C ASN A 18 -0.34 -11.47 2.39
N PRO A 19 0.71 -10.85 2.96
CA PRO A 19 1.21 -9.56 2.50
C PRO A 19 2.11 -9.72 1.27
N HIS A 20 1.88 -8.87 0.27
CA HIS A 20 2.64 -8.73 -0.97
C HIS A 20 3.10 -7.28 -1.14
N PRO A 21 4.20 -7.02 -1.86
CA PRO A 21 4.62 -5.66 -2.15
C PRO A 21 3.57 -4.92 -3.00
N ALA A 22 3.25 -3.68 -2.63
CA ALA A 22 2.42 -2.82 -3.48
C ALA A 22 3.18 -2.37 -4.72
N SER A 23 2.48 -2.28 -5.84
CA SER A 23 3.07 -1.85 -7.11
C SER A 23 3.16 -0.33 -7.14
N GLN A 24 4.37 0.21 -7.27
CA GLN A 24 4.56 1.63 -7.57
C GLN A 24 4.13 1.92 -9.01
N THR A 25 3.43 3.02 -9.25
CA THR A 25 2.96 3.39 -10.60
C THR A 25 4.02 4.09 -11.45
N PHE A 26 5.02 4.69 -10.80
CA PHE A 26 6.20 5.31 -11.41
C PHE A 26 7.42 5.09 -10.50
N GLY A 27 8.62 5.22 -11.07
CA GLY A 27 9.88 5.10 -10.34
C GLY A 27 10.29 6.40 -9.63
N GLY A 28 11.17 6.29 -8.64
CA GLY A 28 11.65 7.42 -7.83
C GLY A 28 10.85 7.58 -6.53
N GLU A 29 11.53 7.96 -5.45
CA GLU A 29 10.93 8.07 -4.11
C GLU A 29 10.03 9.31 -3.99
N ASP A 30 10.49 10.45 -4.53
CA ASP A 30 9.79 11.73 -4.38
C ASP A 30 8.58 11.86 -5.31
N VAL A 31 7.43 12.14 -4.72
CA VAL A 31 6.21 12.52 -5.42
C VAL A 31 6.17 14.03 -5.51
N ARG A 32 6.17 14.55 -6.74
CA ARG A 32 6.08 15.99 -6.97
C ARG A 32 4.76 16.54 -6.44
N GLU A 33 4.78 17.76 -5.89
CA GLU A 33 3.57 18.39 -5.34
C GLU A 33 2.46 18.62 -6.39
N ASP A 34 2.84 18.85 -7.64
CA ASP A 34 1.94 19.01 -8.78
C ASP A 34 1.46 17.68 -9.37
N TYR A 35 1.96 16.55 -8.86
CA TYR A 35 1.53 15.23 -9.31
C TYR A 35 0.08 14.97 -8.92
N ARG A 36 -0.69 14.44 -9.88
CA ARG A 36 -2.08 14.05 -9.69
C ARG A 36 -2.28 12.68 -10.31
N GLY A 37 -2.40 11.66 -9.46
CA GLY A 37 -2.50 10.30 -9.95
C GLY A 37 -2.34 9.24 -8.88
N GLU A 38 -2.46 7.99 -9.32
CA GLU A 38 -2.09 6.81 -8.55
C GLU A 38 -0.58 6.88 -8.22
N ILE A 39 -0.21 6.67 -6.96
CA ILE A 39 1.19 6.47 -6.51
C ILE A 39 1.48 5.00 -6.19
N TYR A 40 0.46 4.27 -5.72
CA TYR A 40 0.49 2.84 -5.51
C TYR A 40 -0.78 2.17 -6.01
N ARG A 41 -0.65 0.92 -6.44
CA ARG A 41 -1.78 0.05 -6.78
C ARG A 41 -1.52 -1.39 -6.39
N CYS A 42 -2.61 -2.11 -6.19
CA CYS A 42 -2.62 -3.51 -5.81
C CYS A 42 -3.18 -4.40 -6.93
N MET A 43 -2.75 -5.67 -6.96
CA MET A 43 -3.29 -6.65 -7.90
C MET A 43 -4.78 -6.89 -7.66
N ALA A 44 -5.50 -7.26 -8.71
CA ALA A 44 -6.92 -7.61 -8.59
C ALA A 44 -7.14 -8.68 -7.51
N GLY A 45 -8.19 -8.51 -6.71
CA GLY A 45 -8.51 -9.42 -5.60
C GLY A 45 -7.72 -9.15 -4.30
N THR A 46 -6.80 -8.19 -4.29
CA THR A 46 -6.06 -7.78 -3.08
C THR A 46 -6.53 -6.41 -2.59
N ARG A 47 -6.43 -6.17 -1.28
CA ARG A 47 -6.69 -4.85 -0.67
C ARG A 47 -5.37 -4.21 -0.27
N MET A 48 -5.31 -2.88 -0.31
CA MET A 48 -4.09 -2.16 0.04
C MET A 48 -4.11 -1.75 1.50
N ARG A 49 -2.98 -1.91 2.19
CA ARG A 49 -2.70 -1.28 3.48
C ARG A 49 -1.49 -0.39 3.32
N TYR A 50 -1.60 0.87 3.73
CA TYR A 50 -0.48 1.81 3.70
C TYR A 50 -0.21 2.40 5.07
N ILE A 51 1.05 2.73 5.34
CA ILE A 51 1.51 3.34 6.58
C ILE A 51 1.94 4.76 6.26
N MET A 52 1.44 5.72 7.04
CA MET A 52 1.81 7.12 7.00
C MET A 52 1.93 7.64 8.43
N GLU A 53 3.04 8.30 8.76
CA GLU A 53 3.30 8.81 10.13
C GLU A 53 3.18 7.72 11.22
N GLY A 54 3.58 6.48 10.91
CA GLY A 54 3.46 5.35 11.83
C GLY A 54 2.03 4.86 12.06
N ARG A 55 1.04 5.41 11.36
CA ARG A 55 -0.36 4.97 11.36
C ARG A 55 -0.66 4.14 10.12
N SER A 56 -1.36 3.02 10.31
CA SER A 56 -1.80 2.15 9.21
C SER A 56 -3.21 2.48 8.77
N TYR A 57 -3.42 2.50 7.45
CA TYR A 57 -4.70 2.77 6.79
C TYR A 57 -4.99 1.65 5.80
N ASP A 58 -6.25 1.25 5.71
CA ASP A 58 -6.72 0.24 4.76
C ASP A 58 -7.60 0.87 3.69
N CYS A 59 -7.33 0.55 2.43
CA CYS A 59 -8.23 0.83 1.32
C CYS A 59 -9.10 -0.39 1.01
N ALA A 60 -10.25 -0.16 0.37
CA ALA A 60 -11.09 -1.24 -0.11
C ALA A 60 -10.41 -2.04 -1.24
N GLN A 61 -10.91 -3.24 -1.49
CA GLN A 61 -10.44 -4.07 -2.59
C GLN A 61 -10.67 -3.35 -3.94
N GLY A 62 -9.65 -3.32 -4.80
CA GLY A 62 -9.74 -2.64 -6.10
C GLY A 62 -9.51 -1.12 -6.03
N GLU A 63 -9.13 -0.58 -4.87
CA GLU A 63 -8.68 0.81 -4.74
C GLU A 63 -7.16 0.95 -4.85
N ALA A 64 -6.71 2.12 -5.28
CA ALA A 64 -5.32 2.56 -5.35
C ALA A 64 -5.10 3.75 -4.43
N LEU A 65 -3.84 3.98 -4.06
CA LEU A 65 -3.47 5.19 -3.34
C LEU A 65 -3.26 6.30 -4.34
N TRP A 66 -4.06 7.35 -4.24
CA TRP A 66 -3.94 8.53 -5.06
C TRP A 66 -3.27 9.65 -4.29
N TYR A 67 -2.43 10.42 -4.97
CA TYR A 67 -1.93 11.69 -4.48
C TYR A 67 -2.49 12.82 -5.34
N GLU A 68 -3.04 13.84 -4.70
CA GLU A 68 -3.57 15.03 -5.37
C GLU A 68 -3.58 16.21 -4.41
N GLY A 69 -2.94 17.33 -4.77
CA GLY A 69 -3.09 18.59 -4.05
C GLY A 69 -2.62 18.55 -2.60
N GLY A 70 -1.60 17.74 -2.29
CA GLY A 70 -1.06 17.63 -0.94
C GLY A 70 -1.87 16.71 0.00
N ARG A 71 -2.69 15.81 -0.54
CA ARG A 71 -3.37 14.75 0.23
C ARG A 71 -3.22 13.42 -0.47
N VAL A 72 -3.32 12.34 0.32
CA VAL A 72 -3.55 11.00 -0.24
C VAL A 72 -4.92 10.47 0.11
N GLU A 73 -5.46 9.68 -0.80
CA GLU A 73 -6.81 9.13 -0.66
C GLU A 73 -6.89 7.76 -1.36
N CYS A 74 -7.65 6.85 -0.78
CA CYS A 74 -8.05 5.62 -1.45
C CYS A 74 -9.09 5.96 -2.51
N ARG A 75 -8.84 5.62 -3.77
CA ARG A 75 -9.84 5.78 -4.85
C ARG A 75 -9.85 4.54 -5.75
N PRO A 76 -10.96 4.27 -6.47
CA PRO A 76 -11.01 3.17 -7.44
C PRO A 76 -9.83 3.20 -8.41
N GLN A 77 -9.22 2.04 -8.63
CA GLN A 77 -8.10 1.93 -9.56
C GLN A 77 -8.54 2.28 -10.98
N ILE A 78 -7.68 3.00 -11.70
CA ILE A 78 -7.82 3.19 -13.13
C ILE A 78 -7.74 1.81 -13.79
N ALA A 79 -8.75 1.50 -14.60
CA ALA A 79 -8.80 0.28 -15.38
C ALA A 79 -7.55 0.18 -16.28
N ARG A 80 -6.78 -0.89 -16.09
CA ARG A 80 -5.57 -1.20 -16.86
C ARG A 80 -5.63 -2.66 -17.29
N ARG A 81 -4.67 -3.05 -18.14
CA ARG A 81 -4.51 -4.45 -18.54
C ARG A 81 -4.19 -5.32 -17.30
N PRO A 82 -4.66 -6.57 -17.25
CA PRO A 82 -4.52 -7.45 -16.08
C PRO A 82 -3.08 -7.82 -15.70
N CYS A 83 -2.08 -7.48 -16.51
CA CYS A 83 -0.66 -7.68 -16.22
C CYS A 83 0.08 -6.40 -15.80
N ASN A 84 -0.63 -5.29 -15.66
CA ASN A 84 -0.03 -3.98 -15.43
C ASN A 84 0.74 -3.92 -14.11
N GLU A 85 0.16 -4.42 -13.03
CA GLU A 85 0.75 -4.43 -11.68
C GLU A 85 2.04 -5.25 -11.64
N ARG A 86 2.02 -6.45 -12.25
CA ARG A 86 3.21 -7.30 -12.33
C ARG A 86 4.31 -6.65 -13.15
N SER A 87 3.94 -5.93 -14.22
CA SER A 87 4.90 -5.18 -15.04
C SER A 87 5.50 -3.99 -14.28
N LEU A 88 4.68 -3.30 -13.47
CA LEU A 88 5.10 -2.21 -12.60
C LEU A 88 6.05 -2.69 -11.49
N LEU A 89 5.74 -3.81 -10.82
CA LEU A 89 6.64 -4.40 -9.83
C LEU A 89 7.98 -4.80 -10.43
N ARG A 90 8.00 -5.34 -11.65
CA ARG A 90 9.25 -5.66 -12.35
C ARG A 90 10.05 -4.41 -12.74
N ARG A 91 9.35 -3.31 -13.05
CA ARG A 91 9.97 -2.07 -13.54
C ARG A 91 10.44 -1.13 -12.43
N PHE A 92 9.65 -0.99 -11.37
CA PHE A 92 9.85 -0.01 -10.30
C PHE A 92 10.07 -0.65 -8.93
N GLY A 93 9.79 -1.95 -8.78
CA GLY A 93 9.94 -2.65 -7.52
C GLY A 93 8.93 -2.22 -6.44
N ALA A 94 9.09 -2.82 -5.27
CA ALA A 94 8.54 -2.29 -4.03
C ALA A 94 9.39 -1.10 -3.56
N GLY A 95 8.82 -0.23 -2.76
CA GLY A 95 9.56 0.90 -2.20
C GLY A 95 8.66 1.94 -1.56
N ASP A 96 9.29 2.95 -0.98
CA ASP A 96 8.65 4.02 -0.25
C ASP A 96 8.39 5.22 -1.17
N LYS A 97 7.34 6.00 -0.87
CA LYS A 97 7.07 7.28 -1.54
C LYS A 97 7.14 8.41 -0.53
N ARG A 98 7.93 9.43 -0.84
CA ARG A 98 7.96 10.69 -0.10
C ARG A 98 6.96 11.65 -0.72
N VAL A 99 5.94 12.03 0.06
CA VAL A 99 4.89 12.95 -0.37
C VAL A 99 4.88 14.19 0.52
N ARG A 100 4.57 15.33 -0.07
CA ARG A 100 4.30 16.56 0.69
C ARG A 100 2.82 16.61 1.01
N ILE A 101 2.47 16.49 2.29
CA ILE A 101 1.08 16.58 2.76
C ILE A 101 0.81 17.95 3.38
N ARG A 102 -0.30 18.54 2.98
CA ARG A 102 -0.85 19.76 3.56
C ARG A 102 -1.80 19.32 4.68
N ASP A 103 -1.50 19.69 5.92
CA ASP A 103 -2.32 19.37 7.09
C ASP A 103 -3.81 19.66 6.78
N THR A 104 -4.55 18.58 6.54
CA THR A 104 -6.00 18.54 6.40
C THR A 104 -6.38 17.39 7.29
N GLU A 105 -7.15 17.67 8.35
CA GLU A 105 -7.61 16.67 9.32
C GLU A 105 -8.02 15.39 8.58
N MET A 106 -7.20 14.35 8.75
CA MET A 106 -7.32 13.11 8.03
C MET A 106 -8.58 12.43 8.55
N ARG A 107 -9.72 12.68 7.88
CA ARG A 107 -10.98 12.02 8.21
C ARG A 107 -10.78 10.52 8.10
N GLU A 108 -10.96 9.89 9.24
CA GLU A 108 -10.71 8.49 9.55
C GLU A 108 -11.17 7.55 8.42
N ALA A 109 -10.22 6.99 7.68
CA ALA A 109 -10.43 5.71 7.01
C ALA A 109 -10.45 4.64 8.12
N ARG A 110 -11.65 4.44 8.67
CA ARG A 110 -12.01 3.45 9.69
C ARG A 110 -11.44 2.07 9.36
N SER A 111 -10.48 1.60 10.16
CA SER A 111 -10.49 0.28 10.83
C SER A 111 -9.10 0.00 11.40
N GLU A 112 -8.90 0.29 12.69
CA GLU A 112 -7.78 -0.24 13.45
C GLU A 112 -7.78 -1.77 13.36
N THR A 113 -6.78 -2.35 12.70
CA THR A 113 -6.45 -3.77 12.89
C THR A 113 -5.04 -3.84 13.43
N THR A 114 -4.92 -3.78 14.76
CA THR A 114 -3.69 -4.05 15.50
C THR A 114 -3.15 -5.41 15.06
N PHE A 115 -2.05 -5.42 14.32
CA PHE A 115 -1.37 -6.66 13.94
C PHE A 115 -0.41 -7.06 15.06
N SER A 116 -0.88 -7.93 15.96
CA SER A 116 -0.03 -8.64 16.92
C SER A 116 0.53 -9.88 16.24
N GLY A 117 1.60 -9.72 15.46
CA GLY A 117 2.34 -10.84 14.89
C GLY A 117 3.21 -11.51 15.95
N ALA A 118 2.62 -12.38 16.77
CA ALA A 118 3.40 -13.37 17.51
C ALA A 118 3.85 -14.45 16.52
N MET A 119 5.14 -14.47 16.21
CA MET A 119 5.76 -15.52 15.40
C MET A 119 5.84 -16.80 16.25
N THR A 120 4.90 -17.73 16.10
CA THR A 120 5.04 -19.10 16.61
C THR A 120 5.41 -20.03 15.45
N MET A 121 6.62 -20.59 15.49
CA MET A 121 7.01 -21.70 14.62
C MET A 121 6.66 -23.01 15.31
N ASP A 122 5.54 -23.63 14.93
CA ASP A 122 5.24 -25.02 15.25
C ASP A 122 5.89 -25.93 14.19
N GLY A 123 7.12 -26.37 14.48
CA GLY A 123 7.82 -27.38 13.70
C GLY A 123 7.32 -28.79 14.02
N GLY A 124 6.19 -29.20 13.44
CA GLY A 124 5.70 -30.58 13.52
C GLY A 124 6.31 -31.45 12.41
N VAL A 125 7.18 -32.40 12.78
CA VAL A 125 7.68 -33.44 11.86
C VAL A 125 6.94 -34.76 12.11
N GLY A 126 6.27 -35.23 11.06
CA GLY A 126 5.55 -36.49 11.02
C GLY A 126 6.47 -37.71 10.84
N GLN A 127 5.98 -38.81 11.41
CA GLN A 127 6.56 -40.13 11.60
C GLN A 127 7.13 -40.81 10.34
N GLY A 128 8.19 -41.60 10.54
CA GLY A 128 8.55 -42.73 9.68
C GLY A 128 8.57 -44.01 10.53
N VAL A 129 7.64 -44.92 10.26
CA VAL A 129 7.60 -46.29 10.79
C VAL A 129 7.68 -47.26 9.62
N TYR A 130 8.87 -47.80 9.36
CA TYR A 130 9.12 -49.16 8.88
C TYR A 130 10.61 -49.46 9.01
#